data_AF-A0A7J2PWS7-F1
#
_entry.id   AF-A0A7J2PWS7-F1
#
_cell.length_a   1.000
_cell.length_b   1.000
_cell.length_c   1.000
_cell.angle_alpha   90.00
_cell.angle_beta   90.00
_cell.angle_gamma   90.00
#
_symmetry.space_group_name_H-M   'P 1'
#
loop_
_entity.id
_entity.type
_entity.pdbx_description
1 polymer ?
#
loop_
_entity_poly.entity_id
_entity_poly.type
_entity_poly.pdbx_seq_one_letter_code
_entity_poly.pdbx_strand_id
1 'polypeptide(L)'
;NVFREAEIIVDLSGGIPATFPHEKDFKNPELKDYLYKYITRNPKISPENAAQFWRYVGDLYCSSTGGVHLFGSYHGGGSPVMESIAITTQYDIEYRKQLVKNVAGIDDKLNEKYREISLTM
;
A
#
# COMPACT_ATOMS: atom_id res chain seq x y z
N ASN A 1 -4.56 -3.71 3.27
CA ASN A 1 -3.18 -3.22 3.41
C ASN A 1 -3.03 -2.03 2.48
N VAL A 2 -2.51 -0.90 2.97
CA VAL A 2 -2.22 0.25 2.10
C VAL A 2 -0.83 0.00 1.51
N PHE A 3 -0.69 0.08 0.17
CA PHE A 3 0.51 -0.29 -0.61
C PHE A 3 0.79 -1.78 -0.83
N ARG A 4 -0.23 -2.56 -1.21
CA ARG A 4 -0.02 -3.95 -1.63
C ARG A 4 0.88 -4.04 -2.88
N GLU A 5 0.82 -3.04 -3.75
CA GLU A 5 1.62 -2.96 -4.97
C GLU A 5 3.12 -2.84 -4.65
N ALA A 6 3.48 -2.02 -3.66
CA ALA A 6 4.87 -1.89 -3.22
C ALA A 6 5.38 -3.19 -2.59
N GLU A 7 4.56 -3.86 -1.78
CA GLU A 7 4.87 -5.18 -1.22
C GLU A 7 5.18 -6.21 -2.33
N ILE A 8 4.33 -6.28 -3.37
CA ILE A 8 4.54 -7.18 -4.51
C ILE A 8 5.87 -6.88 -5.21
N ILE A 9 6.20 -5.61 -5.41
CA ILE A 9 7.47 -5.25 -6.07
C ILE A 9 8.67 -5.67 -5.21
N VAL A 10 8.64 -5.42 -3.89
CA VAL A 10 9.72 -5.82 -2.98
C VAL A 10 9.90 -7.34 -2.98
N ASP A 11 8.80 -8.09 -2.95
CA ASP A 11 8.84 -9.56 -3.01
C ASP A 11 9.44 -10.07 -4.33
N LEU A 12 9.07 -9.47 -5.46
CA LEU A 12 9.55 -9.85 -6.78
C LEU A 12 11.00 -9.43 -7.04
N SER A 13 11.39 -8.24 -6.58
CA SER A 13 12.73 -7.69 -6.83
C SER A 13 13.78 -8.29 -5.90
N GLY A 14 13.37 -8.74 -4.71
CA GLY A 14 14.30 -8.97 -3.61
C GLY A 14 15.11 -7.70 -3.31
N GLY A 15 16.34 -7.87 -2.84
CA GLY A 15 17.18 -6.75 -2.39
C GLY A 15 17.85 -5.92 -3.48
N ILE A 16 17.74 -6.28 -4.77
CA ILE A 16 18.53 -5.66 -5.82
C ILE A 16 18.33 -4.13 -5.97
N PRO A 17 17.12 -3.54 -5.81
CA PRO A 17 16.98 -2.09 -5.96
C PRO A 17 17.74 -1.30 -4.88
N ALA A 18 17.87 -1.87 -3.68
CA ALA A 18 18.57 -1.26 -2.55
C ALA A 18 20.09 -1.48 -2.57
N THR A 19 20.57 -2.48 -3.34
CA THR A 19 21.99 -2.84 -3.42
C THR A 19 22.58 -2.71 -4.82
N PHE A 20 21.84 -2.07 -5.74
CA PHE A 20 22.27 -1.92 -7.13
C PHE A 20 23.55 -1.07 -7.22
N PRO A 21 24.55 -1.48 -8.02
CA PRO A 21 25.80 -0.72 -8.16
C PRO A 21 25.57 0.68 -8.71
N HIS A 22 26.51 1.59 -8.42
CA HIS A 22 26.42 2.94 -8.94
C HIS A 22 26.77 2.99 -10.42
N GLU A 23 26.28 4.01 -11.12
CA GLU A 23 26.55 4.20 -12.55
C GLU A 23 28.04 4.27 -12.89
N LYS A 24 28.86 4.81 -11.99
CA LYS A 24 30.32 4.84 -12.14
C LYS A 24 30.94 3.44 -12.28
N ASP A 25 30.34 2.43 -11.65
CA ASP A 25 30.82 1.05 -11.70
C ASP A 25 30.52 0.41 -13.06
N PHE A 26 29.38 0.77 -13.67
CA PHE A 26 29.03 0.38 -15.05
C PHE A 26 29.88 1.10 -16.13
N LYS A 27 30.51 2.22 -15.78
CA LYS A 27 31.47 2.93 -16.65
C LYS A 27 32.91 2.46 -16.46
N ASN A 28 33.19 1.66 -15.42
CA ASN A 28 34.51 1.14 -15.17
C ASN A 28 34.81 -0.03 -16.13
N PRO A 29 35.85 0.06 -16.98
CA PRO A 29 36.17 -0.99 -17.97
C PRO A 29 36.51 -2.34 -17.33
N GLU A 30 36.98 -2.38 -16.08
CA GLU A 30 37.32 -3.61 -15.37
C GLU A 30 36.09 -4.29 -14.76
N LEU A 31 35.05 -3.53 -14.38
CA LEU A 31 33.87 -4.05 -13.67
C LEU A 31 32.66 -4.28 -14.57
N LYS A 32 32.50 -3.44 -15.60
CA LYS A 32 31.30 -3.37 -16.44
C LYS A 32 30.80 -4.74 -16.91
N ASP A 33 31.69 -5.55 -17.49
CA ASP A 33 31.31 -6.84 -18.08
C ASP A 33 30.85 -7.85 -17.02
N TYR A 34 31.46 -7.82 -15.81
CA TYR A 34 31.02 -8.64 -14.69
C TYR A 34 29.65 -8.19 -14.17
N LEU A 35 29.45 -6.89 -14.02
CA LEU A 35 28.16 -6.35 -13.57
C LEU A 35 27.05 -6.76 -14.54
N TYR A 36 27.23 -6.49 -15.83
CA TYR A 36 26.28 -6.88 -16.88
C TYR A 36 26.00 -8.37 -16.91
N LYS A 37 27.01 -9.22 -16.71
CA LYS A 37 26.81 -10.66 -16.62
C LYS A 37 25.91 -11.06 -15.43
N TYR A 38 26.10 -10.48 -14.25
CA TYR A 38 25.42 -10.94 -13.04
C TYR A 38 24.05 -10.31 -12.79
N ILE A 39 23.79 -9.09 -13.28
CA ILE A 39 22.47 -8.46 -13.16
C ILE A 39 21.45 -9.01 -14.18
N THR A 40 21.94 -9.61 -15.27
CA THR A 40 21.09 -10.05 -16.39
C THR A 40 20.62 -11.48 -16.16
N ARG A 41 19.33 -11.64 -15.85
CA ARG A 41 18.73 -12.96 -15.60
C ARG A 41 18.24 -13.64 -16.89
N ASN A 42 17.60 -12.86 -17.77
CA ASN A 42 16.98 -13.37 -18.98
C ASN A 42 17.90 -13.12 -20.19
N PRO A 43 18.42 -14.16 -20.87
CA PRO A 43 19.33 -13.99 -22.00
C PRO A 43 18.67 -13.33 -23.23
N LYS A 44 17.33 -13.19 -23.24
CA LYS A 44 16.60 -12.47 -24.29
C LYS A 44 16.56 -10.95 -24.09
N ILE A 45 17.11 -10.44 -22.98
CA ILE A 45 17.14 -9.02 -22.62
C ILE A 45 18.60 -8.54 -22.64
N SER A 46 18.86 -7.38 -23.25
CA SER A 46 20.20 -6.80 -23.21
C SER A 46 20.60 -6.40 -21.78
N PRO A 47 21.88 -6.56 -21.39
CA PRO A 47 22.33 -6.17 -20.06
C PRO A 47 22.10 -4.69 -19.73
N GLU A 48 22.18 -3.81 -20.72
CA GLU A 48 21.90 -2.38 -20.57
C GLU A 48 20.43 -2.15 -20.17
N ASN A 49 19.49 -2.87 -20.81
CA ASN A 49 18.07 -2.76 -20.48
C ASN A 49 17.78 -3.35 -19.09
N ALA A 50 18.40 -4.48 -18.74
CA ALA A 50 18.30 -5.04 -17.39
C ALA A 50 18.81 -4.05 -16.34
N ALA A 51 19.95 -3.39 -16.60
CA ALA A 51 20.48 -2.37 -15.71
C ALA A 51 19.54 -1.18 -15.57
N GLN A 52 18.98 -0.67 -16.67
CA GLN A 52 18.06 0.47 -16.61
C GLN A 52 16.76 0.14 -15.89
N PHE A 53 16.23 -1.07 -16.06
CA PHE A 53 15.09 -1.53 -15.29
C PHE A 53 15.37 -1.48 -13.78
N TRP A 54 16.50 -2.00 -13.33
CA TRP A 54 16.84 -1.98 -11.90
C TRP A 54 17.08 -0.58 -11.35
N ARG A 55 17.68 0.32 -12.13
CA ARG A 55 17.78 1.74 -11.76
C ARG A 55 16.41 2.39 -11.60
N TYR A 56 15.48 2.10 -12.51
CA TYR A 56 14.11 2.63 -12.44
C TYR A 56 13.37 2.13 -11.18
N VAL A 57 13.44 0.83 -10.89
CA VAL A 57 12.85 0.28 -9.65
C VAL A 57 13.50 0.91 -8.42
N GLY A 58 14.82 1.08 -8.44
CA GLY A 58 15.56 1.78 -7.38
C GLY A 58 15.12 3.23 -7.19
N ASP A 59 14.83 3.96 -8.27
CA ASP A 59 14.31 5.32 -8.17
C ASP A 59 12.91 5.38 -7.54
N LEU A 60 12.03 4.46 -7.94
CA LEU A 60 10.67 4.42 -7.40
C LEU A 60 10.59 4.10 -5.90
N TYR A 61 11.51 3.26 -5.38
CA TYR A 61 11.36 2.70 -4.04
C TYR A 61 12.52 2.97 -3.08
N CYS A 62 13.69 3.36 -3.58
CA CYS A 62 14.90 3.55 -2.77
C CYS A 62 15.53 4.94 -2.91
N SER A 63 15.06 5.80 -3.83
CA SER A 63 15.55 7.17 -3.95
C SER A 63 14.78 8.15 -3.07
N SER A 64 15.32 9.36 -2.94
CA SER A 64 14.62 10.48 -2.30
C SER A 64 13.28 10.78 -2.97
N THR A 65 13.20 10.66 -4.30
CA THR A 65 11.95 10.87 -5.07
C THR A 65 10.92 9.80 -4.72
N GLY A 66 11.35 8.54 -4.67
CA GLY A 66 10.50 7.43 -4.24
C GLY A 66 9.99 7.59 -2.81
N GLY A 67 10.87 7.99 -1.88
CA GLY A 67 10.50 8.26 -0.50
C GLY A 67 9.46 9.37 -0.35
N VAL A 68 9.63 10.50 -1.06
CA VAL A 68 8.64 11.59 -1.07
C VAL A 68 7.30 11.12 -1.64
N HIS A 69 7.32 10.39 -2.77
CA HIS A 69 6.09 9.83 -3.35
C HIS A 69 5.39 8.89 -2.39
N LEU A 70 6.12 8.00 -1.70
CA LEU A 70 5.54 7.06 -0.75
C LEU A 70 4.76 7.80 0.37
N PHE A 71 5.38 8.79 1.00
CA PHE A 71 4.72 9.58 2.04
C PHE A 71 3.55 10.39 1.49
N GLY A 72 3.72 11.02 0.32
CA GLY A 72 2.66 11.76 -0.35
C GLY A 72 1.47 10.90 -0.73
N SER A 73 1.69 9.68 -1.22
CA SER A 73 0.63 8.73 -1.57
C SER A 73 -0.08 8.14 -0.34
N TYR A 74 0.60 8.04 0.81
CA TYR A 74 -0.01 7.49 2.02
C TYR A 74 -0.81 8.55 2.82
N HIS A 75 -0.28 9.78 2.87
CA HIS A 75 -0.81 10.85 3.72
C HIS A 75 -1.44 12.01 2.94
N GLY A 76 -1.40 11.99 1.62
CA GLY A 76 -2.03 13.00 0.77
C GLY A 76 -3.53 13.06 1.04
N GLY A 77 -4.01 14.18 1.57
CA GLY A 77 -5.42 14.35 1.98
C GLY A 77 -5.74 13.86 3.40
N GLY A 78 -4.79 13.26 4.10
CA GLY A 78 -4.94 12.71 5.44
C GLY A 78 -4.47 11.25 5.53
N SER A 79 -4.16 10.78 6.74
CA SER A 79 -3.84 9.37 6.95
C SER A 79 -5.04 8.47 6.62
N PRO A 80 -4.86 7.20 6.20
CA PRO A 80 -5.97 6.32 5.79
C PRO A 80 -7.12 6.18 6.80
N VAL A 81 -6.82 6.30 8.09
CA VAL A 81 -7.84 6.31 9.17
C VAL A 81 -8.83 7.47 9.04
N MET A 82 -8.39 8.62 8.52
CA MET A 82 -9.25 9.79 8.32
C MET A 82 -10.36 9.50 7.34
N GLU A 83 -10.09 8.73 6.27
CA GLU A 83 -11.10 8.33 5.30
C GLU A 83 -12.18 7.45 5.97
N SER A 84 -11.76 6.54 6.84
CA SER A 84 -12.68 5.67 7.59
C SER A 84 -13.56 6.48 8.55
N ILE A 85 -12.97 7.48 9.23
CA ILE A 85 -13.70 8.42 10.09
C ILE A 85 -14.69 9.24 9.26
N ALA A 86 -14.26 9.81 8.13
CA ALA A 86 -15.12 10.63 7.27
C ALA A 86 -16.31 9.82 6.74
N ILE A 87 -16.06 8.63 6.17
CA ILE A 87 -17.13 7.73 5.70
C ILE A 87 -18.09 7.39 6.85
N THR A 88 -17.56 6.98 8.00
CA THR A 88 -18.39 6.54 9.13
C THR A 88 -19.25 7.67 9.68
N THR A 89 -18.70 8.88 9.79
CA THR A 89 -19.42 10.04 10.36
C THR A 89 -20.46 10.61 9.40
N GLN A 90 -20.26 10.46 8.08
CA GLN A 90 -21.20 10.92 7.06
C GLN A 90 -22.24 9.85 6.67
N TYR A 91 -22.04 8.59 7.08
CA TYR A 91 -22.94 7.50 6.76
C TYR A 91 -24.11 7.43 7.75
N ASP A 92 -25.34 7.36 7.23
CA ASP A 92 -26.55 7.24 8.05
C ASP A 92 -26.72 5.81 8.58
N ILE A 93 -26.00 5.50 9.66
CA ILE A 93 -26.04 4.20 10.33
C ILE A 93 -27.42 3.89 10.90
N GLU A 94 -28.14 4.89 11.40
CA GLU A 94 -29.45 4.70 12.02
C GLU A 94 -30.50 4.28 10.98
N TYR A 95 -30.48 4.89 9.80
CA TYR A 95 -31.33 4.44 8.70
C TYR A 95 -31.03 2.99 8.30
N ARG A 96 -29.75 2.57 8.25
CA ARG A 96 -29.40 1.18 7.94
C ARG A 96 -29.86 0.21 9.02
N LYS A 97 -29.74 0.58 10.30
CA LYS A 97 -30.31 -0.20 11.40
C LYS A 97 -31.81 -0.35 11.21
N GLN A 98 -32.52 0.72 10.87
CA GLN A 98 -33.97 0.66 10.67
C GLN A 98 -34.35 -0.26 9.51
N LEU A 99 -33.62 -0.23 8.39
CA LEU A 99 -33.86 -1.15 7.27
C LEU A 99 -33.72 -2.61 7.69
N VAL A 100 -32.67 -2.96 8.44
CA VAL A 100 -32.47 -4.33 8.93
C VAL A 100 -33.59 -4.74 9.89
N LYS A 101 -33.98 -3.85 10.82
CA LYS A 101 -35.09 -4.12 11.76
C LYS A 101 -36.40 -4.39 11.02
N ASN A 102 -36.71 -3.57 10.01
CA ASN A 102 -37.93 -3.74 9.22
C ASN A 102 -37.97 -5.10 8.50
N VAL A 103 -36.85 -5.51 7.91
CA VAL A 103 -36.76 -6.80 7.18
C VAL A 103 -36.80 -7.98 8.15
N ALA A 104 -36.15 -7.86 9.31
CA ALA A 104 -36.08 -8.92 10.31
C ALA A 104 -37.33 -8.99 11.23
N GLY A 105 -38.27 -8.05 11.11
CA GLY A 105 -39.45 -7.96 11.99
C GLY A 105 -39.12 -7.56 13.43
N ILE A 106 -38.03 -6.82 13.66
CA ILE A 106 -37.62 -6.36 14.98
C ILE A 106 -38.41 -5.10 15.34
N ASP A 107 -39.16 -5.14 16.45
CA ASP A 107 -39.89 -4.00 17.00
C ASP A 107 -39.23 -3.50 18.30
N ASP A 108 -38.64 -2.30 18.25
CA ASP A 108 -37.98 -1.67 19.39
C ASP A 108 -38.92 -1.39 20.56
N LYS A 109 -40.24 -1.26 20.33
CA LYS A 109 -41.23 -1.01 21.39
C LYS A 109 -41.27 -2.15 22.41
N LEU A 110 -40.96 -3.37 21.97
CA LEU A 110 -40.88 -4.54 22.86
C LEU A 110 -39.76 -4.42 23.90
N ASN A 111 -38.78 -3.53 23.69
CA ASN A 111 -37.68 -3.29 24.62
C ASN A 111 -38.02 -2.32 25.75
N GLU A 112 -39.13 -1.57 25.67
CA GLU A 112 -39.50 -0.54 26.67
C GLU A 112 -39.59 -1.11 28.09
N LYS A 113 -40.23 -2.29 28.23
CA LYS A 113 -40.34 -3.03 29.50
C LYS A 113 -39.01 -3.33 30.19
N TYR A 114 -37.93 -3.48 29.42
CA TYR A 114 -36.60 -3.86 29.94
C TYR A 114 -35.70 -2.66 30.24
N ARG A 115 -36.00 -1.48 29.69
CA ARG A 115 -35.24 -0.24 29.96
C ARG A 115 -35.53 0.31 31.36
N GLU A 116 -36.75 0.16 31.86
CA GLU A 116 -37.12 0.61 33.21
C GLU A 116 -36.41 -0.18 34.32
N ILE A 117 -36.21 -1.49 34.13
CA ILE A 117 -35.57 -2.38 35.11
C ILE A 117 -34.08 -2.02 35.29
N SER A 118 -33.40 -1.60 34.22
CA SER A 118 -31.96 -1.29 34.25
C SER A 118 -31.60 0.05 34.89
N LEU A 119 -32.58 0.95 35.13
CA LEU A 119 -32.37 2.23 35.81
C LEU A 119 -32.63 2.16 37.32
N THR A 120 -33.22 1.06 37.80
CA THR A 120 -33.50 0.79 39.22
C THR A 120 -32.47 -0.09 39.91
N MET A 121 -31.46 -0.57 39.19
CA MET A 121 -30.25 -1.24 39.74
C MET A 121 -29.06 -0.30 39.68
#